data_AF-A0A956PBA1-F1
#
_entry.id   AF-A0A956PBA1-F1
#
_cell.length_a   1.000
_cell.length_b   1.000
_cell.length_c   1.000
_cell.angle_alpha   90.00
_cell.angle_beta   90.00
_cell.angle_gamma   90.00
#
_symmetry.space_group_name_H-M   'P 1'
#
loop_
_entity.id
_entity.type
_entity.pdbx_description
1 polymer ?
#
loop_
_entity_poly.entity_id
_entity_poly.type
_entity_poly.pdbx_seq_one_letter_code
_entity_poly.pdbx_strand_id
1 'polypeptide(L)' 'HLAFGVGEHFCLGASLARLEIKVMFEEIMRRLPDIELDGEVRRLRSNYMDGIKTMPVRFTPEG' A
#
# COMPACT_ATOMS: atom_id res chain seq x y z
N HIS A 1 -0.67 16.23 -4.67
CA HIS A 1 -1.55 15.65 -3.63
C HIS A 1 -1.12 16.18 -2.26
N LEU A 2 -2.02 16.17 -1.25
CA LEU A 2 -1.76 16.71 0.11
C LEU A 2 -1.62 15.63 1.20
N ALA A 3 -1.45 14.36 0.82
CA ALA A 3 -1.40 13.22 1.74
C ALA A 3 -0.33 13.31 2.85
N PHE A 4 0.75 14.08 2.65
CA PHE A 4 1.82 14.30 3.64
C PHE A 4 1.73 15.65 4.36
N GLY A 5 0.65 16.41 4.14
CA GLY A 5 0.52 17.78 4.63
C GLY A 5 1.40 18.78 3.89
N VAL A 6 1.50 19.98 4.45
CA VAL A 6 2.32 21.12 4.00
C VAL A 6 2.74 21.95 5.23
N GLY A 7 3.79 22.76 5.12
CA GLY A 7 4.22 23.68 6.19
C GLY A 7 5.03 23.02 7.31
N GLU A 8 5.00 23.62 8.50
CA GLU A 8 5.83 23.29 9.67
C GLU A 8 5.58 21.86 10.18
N HIS A 9 4.40 21.31 9.90
CA HIS A 9 4.02 19.94 10.26
C HIS A 9 3.99 19.00 9.05
N PHE A 10 4.76 19.30 8.01
CA PHE A 10 4.96 18.37 6.90
C PHE A 10 5.49 17.03 7.41
N CYS A 11 4.97 15.93 6.86
CA CYS A 11 5.29 14.59 7.32
C CYS A 11 6.81 14.33 7.27
N LEU A 12 7.41 14.18 8.44
CA LEU A 12 8.83 13.86 8.60
C LEU A 12 9.22 12.57 7.86
N GLY A 13 8.30 11.60 7.80
CA GLY A 13 8.50 10.30 7.16
C GLY A 13 8.23 10.28 5.65
N ALA A 14 7.91 11.40 5.00
CA ALA A 14 7.45 11.39 3.61
C ALA A 14 8.47 10.81 2.62
N SER A 15 9.77 10.95 2.88
CA SER A 15 10.81 10.34 2.03
C SER A 15 10.89 8.83 2.24
N LEU A 16 10.78 8.37 3.50
CA LEU A 16 10.79 6.95 3.84
C LEU A 16 9.56 6.24 3.26
N ALA A 17 8.36 6.78 3.48
CA ALA A 17 7.12 6.19 2.96
C ALA A 17 7.15 6.03 1.43
N ARG A 18 7.73 6.99 0.70
CA ARG A 18 7.88 6.89 -0.76
C ARG A 18 8.88 5.80 -1.15
N LEU A 19 9.99 5.67 -0.43
CA LEU A 19 10.96 4.62 -0.67
C LEU A 19 10.36 3.23 -0.40
N GLU A 20 9.68 3.06 0.73
CA GLU A 20 8.99 1.81 1.09
C GLU A 20 7.97 1.40 0.02
N ILE A 21 7.12 2.35 -0.43
CA ILE A 21 6.14 2.09 -1.49
C ILE A 21 6.84 1.68 -2.79
N LYS A 22 7.91 2.38 -3.17
CA LYS A 22 8.67 2.07 -4.39
C LYS A 22 9.22 0.64 -4.34
N VAL A 23 9.94 0.30 -3.26
CA VAL A 23 10.56 -1.02 -3.10
C VAL A 23 9.48 -2.10 -3.03
N MET A 24 8.38 -1.86 -2.29
CA MET A 24 7.26 -2.80 -2.20
C MET A 24 6.69 -3.13 -3.59
N PHE A 25 6.42 -2.13 -4.43
CA PHE A 25 5.91 -2.38 -5.78
C PHE A 25 6.93 -3.06 -6.69
N GLU A 26 8.21 -2.69 -6.61
CA GLU A 26 9.29 -3.36 -7.36
C GLU A 26 9.39 -4.86 -7.01
N GLU A 27 9.34 -5.21 -5.73
CA GLU A 27 9.38 -6.60 -5.29
C GLU A 27 8.11 -7.37 -5.65
N ILE A 28 6.93 -6.77 -5.46
CA ILE A 28 5.65 -7.41 -5.82
C ILE A 28 5.61 -7.74 -7.31
N MET A 29 5.97 -6.78 -8.18
CA MET A 29 5.96 -7.02 -9.63
C MET A 29 6.98 -8.07 -10.06
N ARG A 30 8.11 -8.19 -9.35
CA ARG A 30 9.13 -9.19 -9.64
C ARG A 30 8.72 -10.59 -9.20
N ARG A 31 8.20 -10.73 -7.99
CA ARG A 31 7.99 -12.04 -7.33
C ARG A 31 6.57 -12.58 -7.49
N LEU A 32 5.60 -11.70 -7.70
CA LEU A 32 4.17 -12.02 -7.77
C LEU A 32 3.58 -11.45 -9.07
N PRO A 33 4.11 -11.82 -10.26
CA PRO A 33 3.72 -11.21 -11.53
C PRO A 33 2.26 -11.49 -11.91
N ASP A 34 1.65 -12.53 -11.33
CA ASP A 34 0.27 -12.97 -11.54
C ASP A 34 -0.66 -12.64 -10.36
N ILE A 35 -0.25 -11.73 -9.47
CA ILE A 35 -1.09 -11.33 -8.33
C ILE A 35 -2.41 -10.70 -8.78
N GLU A 36 -3.50 -11.23 -8.28
CA GLU A 36 -4.86 -10.75 -8.57
C GLU A 36 -5.75 -10.77 -7.33
N LEU A 37 -6.82 -9.97 -7.35
CA LEU A 37 -7.78 -9.93 -6.25
C LEU A 37 -8.59 -11.22 -6.19
N ASP A 38 -8.75 -11.76 -4.99
CA ASP A 38 -9.45 -13.02 -4.72
C ASP A 38 -10.67 -12.82 -3.78
N GLY A 39 -11.35 -11.69 -3.94
CA GLY A 39 -12.54 -11.37 -3.15
C GLY A 39 -12.73 -9.88 -2.91
N GLU A 40 -13.69 -9.56 -2.04
CA GLU A 40 -14.07 -8.18 -1.74
C GLU A 40 -13.00 -7.48 -0.88
N VAL A 41 -12.57 -6.30 -1.31
CA VAL A 41 -11.71 -5.41 -0.53
C VAL A 41 -12.56 -4.66 0.49
N ARG A 42 -12.26 -4.83 1.78
CA ARG A 42 -12.99 -4.15 2.85
C ARG A 42 -12.17 -2.99 3.38
N ARG A 43 -12.78 -1.81 3.48
CA ARG A 43 -12.14 -0.61 4.06
C ARG A 43 -12.20 -0.64 5.58
N LEU A 44 -11.23 0.04 6.20
CA LEU A 44 -11.24 0.30 7.63
C LEU A 44 -12.38 1.26 7.96
N ARG A 45 -13.19 0.96 8.97
CA ARG A 45 -14.19 1.89 9.48
C ARG A 45 -13.50 2.96 10.32
N SER A 46 -13.10 4.05 9.69
CA SER A 46 -12.47 5.21 10.34
C SER A 46 -12.83 6.49 9.60
N ASN A 47 -12.96 7.59 10.34
CA ASN A 47 -13.10 8.95 9.80
C ASN A 47 -11.75 9.68 9.70
N TYR A 48 -10.66 9.05 10.14
CA TYR A 48 -9.31 9.62 10.14
C TYR A 48 -8.36 8.84 9.23
N MET A 49 -8.38 7.50 9.30
CA MET A 49 -7.52 6.63 8.50
C MET A 49 -8.27 6.05 7.30
N ASP A 50 -7.84 6.40 6.09
CA ASP A 50 -8.35 5.81 4.85
C ASP A 50 -7.62 4.50 4.50
N GLY A 51 -7.86 3.46 5.31
CA GLY A 51 -7.14 2.18 5.23
C GLY A 51 -7.93 1.06 4.55
N ILE A 52 -7.21 0.06 4.03
CA ILE A 52 -7.77 -1.25 3.65
C ILE A 52 -7.67 -2.18 4.86
N LYS A 53 -8.80 -2.72 5.32
CA LYS A 53 -8.87 -3.68 6.42
C LYS A 53 -8.54 -5.10 5.97
N THR A 54 -9.04 -5.51 4.81
CA THR A 54 -8.75 -6.81 4.18
C THR A 54 -8.70 -6.67 2.66
N MET A 55 -7.72 -7.32 2.03
CA MET A 55 -7.57 -7.41 0.58
C MET A 55 -7.18 -8.84 0.22
N PRO A 56 -8.14 -9.74 -0.02
CA PRO A 56 -7.85 -11.09 -0.46
C PRO A 56 -7.15 -11.05 -1.82
N VAL A 57 -6.06 -11.81 -1.96
CA VAL A 57 -5.28 -11.92 -3.21
C VAL A 57 -4.87 -13.36 -3.43
N ARG A 58 -4.73 -13.75 -4.70
CA ARG A 58 -4.14 -15.02 -5.13
C ARG A 58 -3.00 -14.76 -6.11
N PHE A 59 -2.02 -15.64 -6.11
CA PHE A 59 -0.84 -15.65 -7.00
C PHE A 59 -0.25 -17.06 -6.98
N THR A 60 0.58 -17.39 -7.96
CA THR A 60 1.31 -18.68 -7.97
C THR A 60 2.53 -18.58 -7.05
N PRO A 61 2.66 -19.41 -6.00
CA PRO A 61 3.84 -19.39 -5.15
C PRO A 61 5.10 -19.74 -5.95
N GLU A 62 6.14 -18.91 -5.87
CA GLU A 62 7.49 -19.32 -6.26
C GLU A 62 7.93 -20.43 -5.28
N GLY A 63 8.27 -21.60 -5.83
CA GLY A 63 8.69 -22.78 -5.06
C GLY A 63 10.01 -22.61 -4.33
#